data_AF-X1PY35-F1
#
_entry.id   AF-X1PY35-F1
#
_cell.length_a   1.000
_cell.length_b   1.000
_cell.length_c   1.000
_cell.angle_alpha   90.00
_cell.angle_beta   90.00
_cell.angle_gamma   90.00
#
_symmetry.space_group_name_H-M   'P 1'
#
loop_
_entity.id
_entity.type
_entity.pdbx_description
1 polymer ?
#
loop_
_entity_poly.entity_id
_entity_poly.type
_entity_poly.pdbx_seq_one_letter_code
_entity_poly.pdbx_strand_id
1 'polypeptide(L)'
;MKKILIVGPASQILGIRIAKGLDITYYNTETKTFPDGENYLRINVDNDSLIDGTEVIIVQSTGPSSSENQNGRLIELLMMIEAVKRMGAAKIVVVIPYLAYARQDSVFRPGECKFAQLVLRLIDSMRIDELYVVDIHSQKTLEEIQCKCVNIDSMKILADYIKSLNIKNITV
;
A
#
# COMPACT_ATOMS: atom_id res chain seq x y z
N MET A 1 -11.13 18.84 5.25
CA MET A 1 -10.96 17.60 6.03
C MET A 1 -9.50 17.48 6.42
N LYS A 2 -9.20 17.21 7.70
CA LYS A 2 -7.81 17.01 8.17
C LYS A 2 -7.25 15.75 7.52
N LYS A 3 -5.97 15.78 7.11
CA LYS A 3 -5.27 14.63 6.54
C LYS A 3 -4.30 14.04 7.55
N ILE A 4 -4.27 12.72 7.64
CA ILE A 4 -3.37 11.96 8.52
C ILE A 4 -2.79 10.81 7.72
N LEU A 5 -1.53 10.45 7.99
CA LEU A 5 -0.87 9.32 7.37
C LEU A 5 -0.61 8.19 8.38
N ILE A 6 -0.98 6.97 8.04
CA ILE A 6 -0.63 5.76 8.80
C ILE A 6 0.54 5.09 8.09
N VAL A 7 1.65 4.97 8.82
CA VAL A 7 2.90 4.39 8.31
C VAL A 7 2.91 2.90 8.61
N GLY A 8 2.71 2.09 7.56
CA GLY A 8 2.76 0.64 7.68
C GLY A 8 4.18 0.10 7.93
N PRO A 9 4.30 -1.10 8.52
CA PRO A 9 5.58 -1.68 8.91
C PRO A 9 6.53 -1.95 7.72
N ALA A 10 6.00 -2.19 6.52
CA ALA A 10 6.78 -2.40 5.31
C ALA A 10 7.16 -1.07 4.60
N SER A 11 6.85 0.08 5.20
CA SER A 11 7.02 1.39 4.56
C SER A 11 7.46 2.49 5.53
N GLN A 12 8.14 2.15 6.63
CA GLN A 12 8.56 3.10 7.66
C GLN A 12 9.28 4.33 7.11
N ILE A 13 10.37 4.13 6.35
CA ILE A 13 11.16 5.23 5.79
C ILE A 13 10.34 6.03 4.76
N LEU A 14 9.65 5.33 3.85
CA LEU A 14 8.93 5.98 2.76
C LEU A 14 7.71 6.75 3.27
N GLY A 15 6.88 6.15 4.13
CA GLY A 15 5.69 6.77 4.70
C GLY A 15 6.01 8.03 5.49
N ILE A 16 7.07 8.01 6.31
CA ILE A 16 7.54 9.20 7.03
C ILE A 16 8.00 10.30 6.06
N ARG A 17 8.72 9.94 4.99
CA ARG A 17 9.14 10.91 3.96
C ARG A 17 7.95 11.52 3.23
N ILE A 18 6.93 10.73 2.91
CA ILE A 18 5.69 11.20 2.28
C ILE A 18 4.96 12.15 3.23
N ALA A 19 4.78 11.79 4.49
CA ALA A 19 4.11 12.63 5.48
C ALA A 19 4.80 13.98 5.65
N LYS A 20 6.13 13.98 5.76
CA LYS A 20 6.94 15.20 5.82
C LYS A 20 6.85 16.03 4.55
N GLY A 21 6.87 15.39 3.37
CA GLY A 21 6.74 16.09 2.09
C GLY A 21 5.36 16.72 1.88
N LEU A 22 4.33 16.18 2.53
CA LEU A 22 2.96 16.70 2.50
C LEU A 22 2.64 17.64 3.67
N ASP A 23 3.55 17.81 4.63
CA ASP A 23 3.34 18.54 5.89
C ASP A 23 2.09 18.08 6.66
N ILE A 24 1.95 16.75 6.83
CA ILE A 24 0.83 16.13 7.56
C ILE A 24 1.31 15.30 8.74
N THR A 25 0.46 15.20 9.76
CA THR A 25 0.69 14.31 10.90
C THR A 25 0.70 12.86 10.45
N TYR A 26 1.60 12.06 11.02
CA TYR A 26 1.64 10.63 10.80
C TYR A 26 1.70 9.83 12.10
N TYR A 27 1.20 8.59 12.04
CA TYR A 27 1.25 7.62 13.13
C TYR A 27 1.88 6.32 12.63
N ASN A 28 2.75 5.74 13.44
CA ASN A 28 3.35 4.45 13.15
C ASN A 28 2.40 3.31 13.58
N THR A 29 2.73 2.10 13.15
CA THR A 29 2.06 0.88 13.59
C THR A 29 2.96 0.03 14.47
N GLU A 30 2.40 -0.57 15.50
CA GLU A 30 2.97 -1.69 16.24
C GLU A 30 2.53 -3.01 15.62
N THR A 31 3.49 -3.91 15.39
CA THR A 31 3.23 -5.25 14.87
C THR A 31 3.92 -6.30 15.72
N LYS A 32 3.27 -7.45 15.93
CA LYS A 32 3.89 -8.65 16.50
C LYS A 32 3.21 -9.90 15.91
N THR A 33 3.82 -11.05 16.14
CA THR A 33 3.26 -12.34 15.79
C THR A 33 2.83 -13.05 17.07
N PHE A 34 1.61 -13.55 17.12
CA PHE A 34 1.14 -14.39 18.21
C PHE A 34 1.85 -15.76 18.19
N PRO A 35 1.86 -16.51 19.30
CA PRO A 35 2.57 -17.80 19.37
C PRO A 35 2.10 -18.85 18.34
N ASP A 36 0.88 -18.73 17.84
CA ASP A 36 0.28 -19.59 16.81
C ASP A 36 0.56 -19.11 15.37
N GLY A 37 1.22 -17.96 15.20
CA GLY A 37 1.60 -17.40 13.91
C GLY A 37 0.67 -16.30 13.39
N GLU A 38 -0.40 -15.95 14.11
CA GLU A 38 -1.30 -14.87 13.68
C GLU A 38 -0.65 -13.48 13.79
N ASN A 39 -0.92 -12.61 12.82
CA ASN A 39 -0.45 -11.23 12.84
C ASN A 39 -1.29 -10.40 13.82
N TYR A 40 -0.61 -9.63 14.67
CA TYR A 40 -1.20 -8.56 15.45
C TYR A 40 -0.74 -7.21 14.89
N LEU A 41 -1.67 -6.27 14.76
CA LEU A 41 -1.37 -4.91 14.34
C LEU A 41 -2.18 -3.91 15.18
N ARG A 42 -1.53 -2.82 15.57
CA ARG A 42 -2.15 -1.66 16.20
C ARG A 42 -1.60 -0.38 15.60
N ILE A 43 -2.47 0.61 15.40
CA ILE A 43 -2.05 1.97 15.05
C ILE A 43 -1.72 2.72 16.34
N ASN A 44 -0.56 3.38 16.40
CA ASN A 44 -0.07 4.07 17.59
C ASN A 44 -0.68 5.46 17.72
N VAL A 45 -1.94 5.49 18.14
CA VAL A 45 -2.68 6.71 18.50
C VAL A 45 -3.08 6.67 19.97
N ASP A 46 -3.16 7.85 20.59
CA ASP A 46 -3.57 7.99 21.99
C ASP A 46 -5.09 7.85 22.17
N ASN A 47 -5.87 8.16 21.14
CA ASN A 47 -7.32 7.99 21.11
C ASN A 47 -7.84 7.87 19.66
N ASP A 48 -9.00 7.23 19.51
CA ASP A 48 -9.63 6.99 18.21
C ASP A 48 -10.18 8.29 17.56
N SER A 49 -10.51 9.33 18.34
CA SER A 49 -11.05 10.59 17.81
C SER A 49 -10.03 11.41 17.02
N LEU A 50 -8.75 11.05 17.07
CA LEU A 50 -7.74 11.58 16.16
C LEU A 50 -7.99 11.19 14.69
N ILE A 51 -8.64 10.05 14.45
CA ILE A 51 -8.90 9.49 13.12
C ILE A 51 -10.32 9.80 12.63
N ASP A 52 -11.28 9.89 13.55
CA ASP A 52 -12.69 10.16 13.23
C ASP A 52 -12.87 11.42 12.36
N GLY A 53 -13.63 11.28 11.27
CA GLY A 53 -13.90 12.38 10.35
C GLY A 53 -12.71 12.85 9.50
N THR A 54 -11.57 12.15 9.51
CA THR A 54 -10.35 12.55 8.78
C THR A 54 -10.19 11.81 7.44
N GLU A 55 -9.34 12.39 6.58
CA GLU A 55 -8.78 11.70 5.40
C GLU A 55 -7.54 10.94 5.85
N VAL A 56 -7.60 9.63 5.79
CA VAL A 56 -6.51 8.75 6.20
C VAL A 56 -5.79 8.21 4.98
N ILE A 57 -4.48 8.44 4.93
CA ILE A 57 -3.58 7.89 3.92
C ILE A 57 -2.81 6.73 4.55
N ILE A 58 -3.00 5.50 4.07
CA ILE A 58 -2.23 4.33 4.52
C ILE A 58 -1.10 4.10 3.51
N VAL A 59 0.15 4.04 3.98
CA VAL A 59 1.30 3.69 3.13
C VAL A 59 1.87 2.35 3.58
N GLN A 60 1.72 1.32 2.75
CA GLN A 60 2.16 -0.03 3.05
C GLN A 60 2.45 -0.82 1.77
N SER A 61 3.71 -1.18 1.58
CA SER A 61 4.10 -2.21 0.59
C SER A 61 3.66 -3.60 1.06
N THR A 62 3.34 -4.48 0.10
CA THR A 62 3.00 -5.89 0.38
C THR A 62 4.13 -6.85 -0.01
N GLY A 63 5.35 -6.34 -0.22
CA GLY A 63 6.53 -7.12 -0.60
C GLY A 63 7.19 -7.85 0.58
N PRO A 64 8.01 -8.88 0.32
CA PRO A 64 8.67 -9.63 1.37
C PRO A 64 9.79 -8.82 2.03
N SER A 65 10.10 -9.19 3.27
CA SER A 65 11.21 -8.66 4.08
C SER A 65 11.85 -9.80 4.89
N SER A 66 12.96 -9.53 5.57
CA SER A 66 13.58 -10.52 6.46
C SER A 66 12.68 -10.90 7.65
N SER A 67 11.69 -10.07 7.99
CA SER A 67 10.81 -10.28 9.15
C SER A 67 9.41 -10.78 8.80
N GLU A 68 9.00 -10.70 7.54
CA GLU A 68 7.64 -11.05 7.12
C GLU A 68 7.55 -11.26 5.60
N ASN A 69 6.67 -12.16 5.18
CA ASN A 69 6.40 -12.50 3.78
C ASN A 69 5.24 -11.67 3.19
N GLN A 70 4.95 -11.88 1.92
CA GLN A 70 3.91 -11.16 1.18
C GLN A 70 2.51 -11.33 1.79
N ASN A 71 2.20 -12.51 2.32
CA ASN A 71 0.91 -12.79 2.93
C ASN A 71 0.73 -11.99 4.21
N GLY A 72 1.69 -12.04 5.12
CA GLY A 72 1.63 -11.27 6.36
C GLY A 72 1.55 -9.76 6.08
N ARG A 73 2.31 -9.24 5.10
CA ARG A 73 2.20 -7.82 4.70
C ARG A 73 0.84 -7.44 4.12
N LEU A 74 0.22 -8.35 3.37
CA LEU A 74 -1.14 -8.16 2.87
C LEU A 74 -2.14 -8.17 4.03
N ILE A 75 -2.02 -9.10 4.98
CA ILE A 75 -2.88 -9.14 6.18
C ILE A 75 -2.74 -7.86 7.00
N GLU A 76 -1.51 -7.40 7.26
CA GLU A 76 -1.26 -6.13 7.95
C GLU A 76 -1.94 -4.95 7.26
N LEU A 77 -1.92 -4.89 5.92
CA LEU A 77 -2.63 -3.86 5.15
C LEU A 77 -4.14 -3.90 5.43
N LEU A 78 -4.75 -5.09 5.36
CA LEU A 78 -6.18 -5.24 5.61
C LEU A 78 -6.53 -4.85 7.05
N MET A 79 -5.70 -5.23 8.03
CA MET A 79 -5.85 -4.83 9.43
C MET A 79 -5.77 -3.32 9.62
N MET A 80 -4.87 -2.62 8.92
CA MET A 80 -4.81 -1.16 8.96
C MET A 80 -6.05 -0.49 8.38
N ILE A 81 -6.55 -0.98 7.23
CA ILE A 81 -7.77 -0.45 6.61
C ILE A 81 -8.97 -0.67 7.53
N GLU A 82 -9.09 -1.86 8.12
CA GLU A 82 -10.14 -2.17 9.09
C GLU A 82 -10.07 -1.22 10.29
N ALA A 83 -8.87 -1.06 10.89
CA ALA A 83 -8.70 -0.24 12.08
C ALA A 83 -9.12 1.22 11.87
N VAL A 84 -8.69 1.86 10.78
CA VAL A 84 -9.05 3.26 10.50
C VAL A 84 -10.52 3.43 10.19
N LYS A 85 -11.13 2.43 9.55
CA LYS A 85 -12.56 2.41 9.25
C LYS A 85 -13.39 2.29 10.52
N ARG A 86 -13.00 1.38 11.43
CA ARG A 86 -13.61 1.25 12.77
C ARG A 86 -13.49 2.55 13.58
N MET A 87 -12.37 3.27 13.42
CA MET A 87 -12.13 4.56 14.08
C MET A 87 -12.87 5.74 13.41
N GLY A 88 -13.67 5.52 12.37
CA GLY A 88 -14.50 6.58 11.76
C GLY A 88 -13.80 7.44 10.70
N ALA A 89 -12.73 6.94 10.07
CA ALA A 89 -12.12 7.64 8.94
C ALA A 89 -13.18 7.99 7.87
N ALA A 90 -13.25 9.27 7.51
CA ALA A 90 -14.24 9.76 6.53
C ALA A 90 -13.81 9.47 5.08
N LYS A 91 -12.50 9.31 4.85
CA LYS A 91 -11.93 8.92 3.56
C LYS A 91 -10.68 8.08 3.78
N ILE A 92 -10.53 6.99 3.03
CA ILE A 92 -9.40 6.07 3.11
C ILE A 92 -8.69 6.02 1.75
N VAL A 93 -7.46 6.53 1.73
CA VAL A 93 -6.54 6.47 0.59
C VAL A 93 -5.47 5.43 0.90
N VAL A 94 -5.31 4.43 0.05
CA VAL A 94 -4.30 3.38 0.20
C VAL A 94 -3.20 3.57 -0.82
N VAL A 95 -1.96 3.58 -0.36
CA VAL A 95 -0.75 3.64 -1.18
C VAL A 95 0.06 2.37 -0.97
N ILE A 96 0.19 1.56 -2.02
CA ILE A 96 0.92 0.30 -2.04
C ILE A 96 2.10 0.43 -3.02
N PRO A 97 3.28 0.87 -2.56
CA PRO A 97 4.44 1.07 -3.43
C PRO A 97 4.86 -0.21 -4.16
N TYR A 98 4.76 -1.36 -3.51
CA TYR A 98 4.93 -2.66 -4.15
C TYR A 98 3.72 -3.53 -3.86
N LEU A 99 2.99 -3.91 -4.91
CA LEU A 99 1.86 -4.84 -4.82
C LEU A 99 2.33 -6.28 -5.10
N ALA A 100 2.37 -7.11 -4.06
CA ALA A 100 2.61 -8.53 -4.21
C ALA A 100 1.54 -9.21 -5.06
N TYR A 101 1.89 -10.36 -5.62
CA TYR A 101 1.04 -11.16 -6.51
C TYR A 101 0.68 -10.52 -7.85
N ALA A 102 1.14 -9.29 -8.14
CA ALA A 102 0.85 -8.59 -9.40
C ALA A 102 1.27 -9.33 -10.68
N ARG A 103 2.19 -10.32 -10.60
CA ARG A 103 2.60 -11.17 -11.75
C ARG A 103 1.62 -12.31 -12.07
N GLN A 104 0.64 -12.57 -11.21
CA GLN A 104 -0.36 -13.63 -11.38
C GLN A 104 -1.68 -13.01 -11.84
N ASP A 105 -1.60 -12.18 -12.89
CA ASP A 105 -2.68 -11.34 -13.44
C ASP A 105 -3.42 -11.99 -14.62
N SER A 106 -2.94 -13.12 -15.12
CA SER A 106 -3.52 -13.85 -16.26
C SER A 106 -3.60 -15.36 -15.99
N VAL A 107 -4.51 -16.03 -16.69
CA VAL A 107 -4.64 -17.50 -16.70
C VAL A 107 -4.02 -18.00 -17.99
N PHE A 108 -2.89 -18.70 -17.91
CA PHE A 108 -2.18 -19.25 -19.06
C PHE A 108 -2.48 -20.74 -19.27
N ARG A 109 -2.80 -21.45 -18.19
CA ARG A 109 -3.15 -22.88 -18.20
C ARG A 109 -4.50 -23.13 -17.53
N PRO A 110 -5.25 -24.16 -17.96
CA PRO A 110 -6.48 -24.57 -17.29
C PRO A 110 -6.24 -24.82 -15.79
N GLY A 111 -7.09 -24.24 -14.94
CA GLY A 111 -7.04 -24.40 -13.48
C GLY A 111 -6.20 -23.34 -12.74
N GLU A 112 -5.45 -22.48 -13.43
CA GLU A 112 -4.75 -21.37 -12.76
C GLU A 112 -5.73 -20.31 -12.25
N CYS A 113 -5.39 -19.70 -11.12
CA CYS A 113 -6.14 -18.57 -10.59
C CYS A 113 -5.58 -17.23 -11.07
N LYS A 114 -6.47 -16.26 -11.30
CA LYS A 114 -6.13 -14.85 -11.55
C LYS A 114 -5.93 -14.12 -10.22
N PHE A 115 -4.88 -14.48 -9.48
CA PHE A 115 -4.74 -14.09 -8.07
C PHE A 115 -4.51 -12.60 -7.85
N ALA A 116 -3.79 -11.91 -8.74
CA ALA A 116 -3.61 -10.46 -8.65
C ALA A 116 -4.96 -9.72 -8.59
N GLN A 117 -5.92 -10.18 -9.40
CA GLN A 117 -7.26 -9.63 -9.44
C GLN A 117 -8.05 -9.90 -8.15
N LEU A 118 -7.87 -11.08 -7.55
CA LEU A 118 -8.48 -11.41 -6.28
C LEU A 118 -7.96 -10.53 -5.15
N VAL A 119 -6.64 -10.31 -5.09
CA VAL A 119 -6.01 -9.43 -4.09
C VAL A 119 -6.56 -8.00 -4.20
N LEU A 120 -6.67 -7.47 -5.42
CA LEU A 120 -7.22 -6.13 -5.65
C LEU A 120 -8.70 -6.04 -5.26
N ARG A 121 -9.52 -7.04 -5.63
CA ARG A 121 -10.93 -7.08 -5.21
C ARG A 121 -11.09 -7.21 -3.69
N LEU A 122 -10.19 -7.93 -3.01
CA LEU A 122 -10.20 -8.02 -1.55
C LEU A 122 -9.98 -6.64 -0.92
N ILE A 123 -8.98 -5.90 -1.39
CA ILE A 123 -8.71 -4.52 -0.94
C ILE A 123 -9.90 -3.61 -1.25
N ASP A 124 -10.41 -3.63 -2.48
CA ASP A 124 -11.56 -2.82 -2.93
C ASP A 124 -12.84 -3.13 -2.13
N SER A 125 -13.06 -4.40 -1.76
CA SER A 125 -14.20 -4.83 -0.94
C SER A 125 -14.23 -4.20 0.45
N MET A 126 -13.08 -3.74 0.96
CA MET A 126 -13.01 -2.99 2.21
C MET A 126 -13.57 -1.57 2.09
N ARG A 127 -14.00 -1.16 0.88
CA ARG A 127 -14.58 0.15 0.56
C ARG A 127 -13.62 1.30 0.84
N ILE A 128 -12.41 1.21 0.29
CA ILE A 128 -11.46 2.31 0.24
C ILE A 128 -11.87 3.31 -0.86
N ASP A 129 -11.46 4.57 -0.75
CA ASP A 129 -11.84 5.61 -1.70
C ASP A 129 -10.87 5.72 -2.88
N GLU A 130 -9.57 5.61 -2.58
CA GLU A 130 -8.52 5.70 -3.59
C GLU A 130 -7.41 4.67 -3.36
N LEU A 131 -6.89 4.09 -4.45
CA LEU A 131 -5.77 3.17 -4.45
C LEU A 131 -4.65 3.68 -5.34
N TYR A 132 -3.44 3.81 -4.80
CA TYR A 132 -2.23 4.17 -5.52
C TYR A 132 -1.25 3.01 -5.49
N VAL A 133 -0.74 2.62 -6.65
CA VAL A 133 0.33 1.63 -6.80
C VAL A 133 1.46 2.22 -7.63
N VAL A 134 2.67 1.65 -7.55
CA VAL A 134 3.81 2.09 -8.37
C VAL A 134 4.19 0.98 -9.33
N ASP A 135 4.26 1.31 -10.62
CA ASP A 135 4.67 0.42 -11.72
C ASP A 135 4.09 -1.01 -11.61
N ILE A 136 2.76 -1.14 -11.48
CA ILE A 136 2.12 -2.45 -11.45
C ILE A 136 2.46 -3.23 -12.72
N HIS A 137 2.69 -4.55 -12.57
CA HIS A 137 3.11 -5.42 -13.67
C HIS A 137 2.22 -5.31 -14.93
N SER A 138 0.91 -5.19 -14.72
CA SER A 138 -0.08 -5.08 -15.78
C SER A 138 -1.19 -4.12 -15.34
N GLN A 139 -1.28 -2.96 -16.02
CA GLN A 139 -2.28 -1.94 -15.70
C GLN A 139 -3.72 -2.45 -15.85
N LYS A 140 -3.93 -3.45 -16.73
CA LYS A 140 -5.23 -4.10 -16.92
C LYS A 140 -5.82 -4.67 -15.63
N THR A 141 -4.96 -5.08 -14.69
CA THR A 141 -5.41 -5.62 -13.40
C THR A 141 -6.18 -4.59 -12.56
N LEU A 142 -5.95 -3.30 -12.80
CA LEU A 142 -6.62 -2.20 -12.09
C LEU A 142 -7.99 -1.84 -12.68
N GLU A 143 -8.30 -2.28 -13.91
CA GLU A 143 -9.53 -1.90 -14.63
C GLU A 143 -10.80 -2.48 -13.99
N GLU A 144 -10.68 -3.57 -13.23
CA GLU A 144 -11.80 -4.24 -12.56
C GLU A 144 -12.11 -3.69 -11.14
N ILE A 145 -11.31 -2.72 -10.65
CA ILE A 145 -11.48 -2.11 -9.33
C ILE A 145 -12.53 -0.99 -9.41
N GLN A 146 -13.38 -0.87 -8.38
CA GLN A 146 -14.42 0.17 -8.34
C GLN A 146 -13.91 1.50 -7.78
N CYS A 147 -13.05 1.48 -6.75
CA CYS A 147 -12.46 2.71 -6.23
C CYS A 147 -11.55 3.39 -7.26
N LYS A 148 -11.31 4.69 -7.06
CA LYS A 148 -10.41 5.45 -7.93
C LYS A 148 -9.00 4.87 -7.79
N CYS A 149 -8.47 4.31 -8.87
CA CYS A 149 -7.14 3.71 -8.86
C CYS A 149 -6.14 4.49 -9.73
N VAL A 150 -4.90 4.61 -9.27
CA VAL A 150 -3.79 5.29 -9.95
C VAL A 150 -2.56 4.39 -9.95
N ASN A 151 -2.05 4.08 -11.13
CA ASN A 151 -0.72 3.52 -11.29
C ASN A 151 0.28 4.67 -11.51
N ILE A 152 1.19 4.85 -10.55
CA ILE A 152 2.27 5.83 -10.63
C ILE A 152 3.39 5.24 -11.48
N ASP A 153 3.72 5.93 -12.57
CA ASP A 153 4.86 5.61 -13.44
C ASP A 153 6.14 6.23 -12.86
N SER A 154 7.16 5.41 -12.60
CA SER A 154 8.46 5.89 -12.12
C SER A 154 9.49 6.13 -13.23
N MET A 155 9.21 5.72 -14.47
CA MET A 155 10.17 5.69 -15.57
C MET A 155 10.77 7.06 -15.85
N LYS A 156 9.96 8.12 -15.85
CA LYS A 156 10.47 9.47 -16.06
C LYS A 156 11.46 9.89 -14.98
N ILE A 157 11.15 9.63 -13.71
CA ILE A 157 12.00 10.01 -12.57
C ILE A 157 13.32 9.22 -12.62
N LEU A 158 13.25 7.92 -12.92
CA LEU A 158 14.44 7.08 -13.08
C LEU A 158 15.30 7.55 -14.26
N ALA A 159 14.69 7.86 -15.40
CA ALA A 159 15.40 8.37 -16.57
C ALA A 159 16.09 9.71 -16.29
N ASP A 160 15.40 10.63 -15.60
CA ASP A 160 15.97 11.92 -15.21
C ASP A 160 17.15 11.74 -14.21
N TYR A 161 17.04 10.79 -13.27
CA TYR A 161 18.14 10.44 -12.37
C TYR A 161 19.35 9.86 -13.12
N ILE A 162 19.14 8.89 -14.02
CA ILE A 162 20.21 8.28 -14.81
C ILE A 162 20.91 9.34 -15.67
N LYS A 163 20.16 10.26 -16.31
CA LYS A 163 20.73 11.39 -17.04
C LYS A 163 21.64 12.26 -16.17
N SER A 164 21.25 12.50 -14.90
CA SER A 164 22.04 13.32 -13.97
C SER A 164 23.39 12.71 -13.59
N LEU A 165 23.57 11.38 -13.76
CA LEU A 165 24.84 10.69 -13.47
C LEU A 165 25.92 10.92 -14.54
N ASN A 166 25.59 11.55 -15.68
CA ASN A 166 26.52 11.85 -16.79
C ASN A 166 27.33 10.64 -17.28
N ILE A 167 26.73 9.44 -17.26
CA ILE A 167 27.39 8.20 -17.70
C ILE A 167 27.47 8.17 -19.23
N LYS A 168 28.63 7.78 -19.77
CA LYS A 168 28.82 7.58 -21.22
C LYS A 168 28.42 6.15 -21.62
N ASN A 169 27.90 5.97 -22.84
CA ASN A 169 27.53 4.67 -23.41
C ASN A 169 26.46 3.89 -22.61
N ILE A 170 25.45 4.59 -22.10
CA ILE A 170 24.34 3.96 -21.39
C ILE A 170 23.53 3.10 -22.39
N THR A 171 23.30 1.85 -22.02
CA THR A 171 22.30 0.97 -22.66
C THR A 171 21.27 0.63 -21.58
N VAL A 172 20.00 0.91 -21.86
CA VAL A 172 18.85 0.68 -20.97
C VAL A 172 18.00 -0.43 -21.55
#